data_AF-A0A7Y2B3C2-F1
#
_entry.id   AF-A0A7Y2B3C2-F1
#
_cell.length_a   1.000
_cell.length_b   1.000
_cell.length_c   1.000
_cell.angle_alpha   90.00
_cell.angle_beta   90.00
_cell.angle_gamma   90.00
#
_symmetry.space_group_name_H-M   'P 1'
#
loop_
_entity.id
_entity.type
_entity.pdbx_description
1 polymer ?
#
loop_
_entity_poly.entity_id
_entity_poly.type
_entity_poly.pdbx_seq_one_letter_code
_entity_poly.pdbx_strand_id
1 'polypeptide(L)'
;MRFHHALSPLFILLVLLAVCAAILMIPTKAFAVIDNADSLVVGIAESYTTHGDLSYNAIVRIEGTLYVTQYNGSAGTGELTLRAPEIIVDGTINGTGRGFRGEGNNQEGPGIGGYPGGGGGYGGAGGNSGFTSGGPAYGSASTREVQKGSGGGDGGGGQYGGGNGGAAISLIGSSITITTNGVVQAHGTNGTHPTSESGGGSGGGILIQGLYVNMNGGLSAIGGNGTSDPFFSGGGGAGGRIKVFSCSMNWSGVYTVAGGAPGGTGGTAGGTGTFSSQNFWQPVITSVTDITNDQGRQVRLSWDRACRDDSGATGAVTHYTIWRRIDDPAKRVAKRAANPSTQKTQMRLAYPPGDWDFIADVPARGEDYYNVVAPTLADSSAAGMHMSTFFVSGVTDDPFVYYDSDPDSGYSVDNLAPAEPAPFTARVIDAQTHLEWGECPDADFHEFHLHAGIDEFFIPGPGNLLTSQGGTQYVDASTGGFYKVAAVDWSGNISSYALVTPGETVDVDTSPVRPFLLSATSPVRNRITIRFSLPDDGPARCEVFDITGRVATSSSIAGHLGAGTQTMQIDTSRNLASGVYFVRLTQGENTKVVRSVMVR
;
A
#
# COMPACT_ATOMS: atom_id res chain seq x y z
N MET A 1 9.83 27.82 45.35
CA MET A 1 8.77 26.86 45.71
C MET A 1 8.02 26.49 44.44
N ARG A 2 8.29 25.32 43.86
CA ARG A 2 7.54 24.78 42.71
C ARG A 2 6.47 23.85 43.25
N PHE A 3 5.20 24.17 43.05
CA PHE A 3 4.07 23.29 43.38
C PHE A 3 3.95 22.20 42.29
N HIS A 4 4.15 20.93 42.68
CA HIS A 4 3.72 19.78 41.89
C HIS A 4 2.22 19.57 42.14
N HIS A 5 1.40 19.76 41.11
CA HIS A 5 0.04 19.23 41.10
C HIS A 5 0.09 17.77 40.66
N ALA A 6 0.14 16.86 41.62
CA ALA A 6 -0.14 15.45 41.38
C ALA A 6 -1.64 15.32 41.04
N LEU A 7 -1.93 14.93 39.79
CA LEU A 7 -3.27 14.50 39.39
C LEU A 7 -3.63 13.24 40.17
N SER A 8 -4.78 13.25 40.84
CA SER A 8 -5.18 12.14 41.71
C SER A 8 -5.40 10.84 40.89
N PRO A 9 -5.09 9.66 41.46
CA PRO A 9 -5.29 8.38 40.77
C PRO A 9 -6.76 8.12 40.39
N LEU A 10 -7.72 8.80 41.04
CA LEU A 10 -9.14 8.74 40.69
C LEU A 10 -9.44 9.41 39.34
N PHE A 11 -8.67 10.44 38.95
CA PHE A 11 -8.85 11.16 37.68
C PHE A 11 -8.25 10.39 36.50
N ILE A 12 -7.14 9.68 36.72
CA ILE A 12 -6.56 8.77 35.73
C ILE A 12 -7.48 7.56 35.53
N LEU A 13 -8.09 7.04 36.59
CA LEU A 13 -9.09 5.97 36.50
C LEU A 13 -10.36 6.42 35.78
N LEU A 14 -10.83 7.66 35.99
CA LEU A 14 -12.00 8.22 35.30
C LEU A 14 -11.74 8.47 33.81
N VAL A 15 -10.53 8.91 33.45
CA VAL A 15 -10.11 9.10 32.05
C VAL A 15 -9.88 7.76 31.35
N LEU A 16 -9.30 6.76 32.02
CA LEU A 16 -9.22 5.40 31.49
C LEU A 16 -10.62 4.76 31.33
N LEU A 17 -11.54 4.95 32.28
CA LEU A 17 -12.93 4.49 32.12
C LEU A 17 -13.68 5.24 31.01
N ALA A 18 -13.41 6.53 30.80
CA ALA A 18 -14.02 7.31 29.72
C ALA A 18 -13.45 6.95 28.34
N VAL A 19 -12.15 6.63 28.23
CA VAL A 19 -11.52 6.15 26.99
C VAL A 19 -11.92 4.69 26.71
N CYS A 20 -12.05 3.85 27.74
CA CYS A 20 -12.59 2.49 27.59
C CYS A 20 -14.09 2.50 27.24
N ALA A 21 -14.87 3.47 27.75
CA ALA A 21 -16.28 3.64 27.39
C ALA A 21 -16.49 4.26 25.99
N ALA A 22 -15.55 5.07 25.49
CA ALA A 22 -15.61 5.65 24.15
C ALA A 22 -15.26 4.63 23.04
N ILE A 23 -14.44 3.61 23.34
CA ILE A 23 -14.16 2.48 22.42
C ILE A 23 -15.26 1.40 22.50
N LEU A 24 -16.08 1.39 23.56
CA LEU A 24 -17.19 0.45 23.74
C LEU A 24 -18.55 0.93 23.18
N MET A 25 -18.66 2.12 22.60
CA MET A 25 -19.91 2.64 22.02
C MET A 25 -19.88 2.67 20.48
N ILE A 26 -19.58 1.53 19.86
CA ILE A 26 -20.26 1.20 18.60
C ILE A 26 -21.72 0.92 19.01
N PRO A 27 -22.73 1.50 18.34
CA PRO A 27 -24.12 1.28 18.71
C PRO A 27 -24.39 -0.22 18.79
N THR A 28 -24.78 -0.66 19.99
CA THR A 28 -25.30 -1.99 20.29
C THR A 28 -26.59 -2.19 19.53
N LYS A 29 -26.47 -2.59 18.25
CA LYS A 29 -27.45 -3.27 17.38
C LYS A 29 -26.87 -3.37 15.96
N ALA A 30 -25.91 -4.26 15.75
CA ALA A 30 -25.61 -4.72 14.40
C ALA A 30 -26.35 -6.05 14.18
N PHE A 31 -27.59 -5.98 13.70
CA PHE A 31 -28.21 -7.07 12.93
C PHE A 31 -27.86 -6.81 11.45
N ALA A 32 -26.57 -6.81 11.14
CA ALA A 32 -26.08 -6.49 9.81
C ALA A 32 -24.69 -7.09 9.59
N VAL A 33 -24.40 -7.37 8.33
CA VAL A 33 -23.05 -7.62 7.84
C VAL A 33 -22.48 -6.31 7.30
N ILE A 34 -21.29 -5.93 7.77
CA ILE A 34 -20.49 -4.82 7.24
C ILE A 34 -19.22 -5.43 6.67
N ASP A 35 -18.89 -5.11 5.42
CA ASP A 35 -17.62 -5.47 4.78
C ASP A 35 -17.20 -4.27 3.92
N ASN A 36 -16.18 -3.54 4.37
CA ASN A 36 -15.61 -2.39 3.69
C ASN A 36 -14.10 -2.31 3.99
N ALA A 37 -13.41 -1.30 3.45
CA ALA A 37 -11.96 -1.14 3.62
C ALA A 37 -11.51 -1.05 5.09
N ASP A 38 -12.36 -0.56 5.99
CA ASP A 38 -12.01 -0.36 7.39
C ASP A 38 -12.42 -1.54 8.26
N SER A 39 -13.52 -2.23 7.95
CA SER A 39 -14.09 -3.21 8.89
C SER A 39 -14.86 -4.36 8.24
N LEU A 40 -14.70 -5.53 8.86
CA LEU A 40 -15.62 -6.66 8.73
C LEU A 40 -16.39 -6.84 10.04
N VAL A 41 -17.71 -6.70 10.01
CA VAL A 41 -18.59 -7.00 11.14
C VAL A 41 -19.63 -8.02 10.70
N VAL A 42 -19.68 -9.17 11.35
CA VAL A 42 -20.76 -10.16 11.20
C VAL A 42 -21.57 -10.14 12.49
N GLY A 43 -22.69 -9.43 12.47
CA GLY A 43 -23.55 -9.25 13.64
C GLY A 43 -24.16 -10.55 14.18
N ILE A 44 -24.70 -10.50 15.40
CA ILE A 44 -25.38 -11.63 16.03
C ILE A 44 -26.50 -12.14 15.12
N ALA A 45 -26.60 -13.47 14.98
CA ALA A 45 -27.56 -14.17 14.11
C ALA A 45 -27.41 -13.90 12.59
N GLU A 46 -26.42 -13.12 12.18
CA GLU A 46 -26.07 -12.98 10.77
C GLU A 46 -25.12 -14.09 10.32
N SER A 47 -25.14 -14.36 9.01
CA SER A 47 -24.15 -15.22 8.38
C SER A 47 -23.52 -14.52 7.18
N TYR A 48 -22.20 -14.66 7.04
CA TYR A 48 -21.46 -14.12 5.90
C TYR A 48 -20.51 -15.19 5.34
N THR A 49 -20.28 -15.22 4.03
CA THR A 49 -19.35 -16.16 3.40
C THR A 49 -18.31 -15.39 2.60
N THR A 50 -17.03 -15.66 2.85
CA THR A 50 -15.92 -15.00 2.16
C THR A 50 -14.70 -15.93 2.06
N HIS A 51 -13.61 -15.47 1.47
CA HIS A 51 -12.37 -16.24 1.26
C HIS A 51 -11.19 -15.34 0.87
N GLY A 52 -10.00 -15.93 0.74
CA GLY A 52 -8.80 -15.21 0.32
C GLY A 52 -8.11 -14.44 1.45
N ASP A 53 -7.22 -13.51 1.10
CA ASP A 53 -6.50 -12.65 2.04
C ASP A 53 -7.15 -11.26 2.08
N LEU A 54 -7.76 -10.92 3.21
CA LEU A 54 -8.56 -9.71 3.40
C LEU A 54 -7.94 -8.85 4.50
N SER A 55 -7.62 -7.61 4.14
CA SER A 55 -7.04 -6.60 5.05
C SER A 55 -8.04 -5.49 5.34
N TYR A 56 -8.16 -5.13 6.62
CA TYR A 56 -9.06 -4.10 7.12
C TYR A 56 -8.27 -3.07 7.93
N ASN A 57 -8.56 -1.78 7.74
CA ASN A 57 -7.81 -0.71 8.41
C ASN A 57 -8.08 -0.60 9.92
N ALA A 58 -9.20 -1.13 10.42
CA ALA A 58 -9.61 -0.97 11.81
C ALA A 58 -9.89 -2.29 12.53
N ILE A 59 -10.98 -2.99 12.17
CA ILE A 59 -11.48 -4.10 13.00
C ILE A 59 -12.14 -5.23 12.21
N VAL A 60 -11.91 -6.46 12.65
CA VAL A 60 -12.73 -7.63 12.31
C VAL A 60 -13.49 -8.07 13.56
N ARG A 61 -14.82 -8.05 13.51
CA ARG A 61 -15.69 -8.47 14.62
C ARG A 61 -16.71 -9.50 14.16
N ILE A 62 -16.62 -10.72 14.68
CA ILE A 62 -17.50 -11.83 14.35
C ILE A 62 -18.35 -12.18 15.57
N GLU A 63 -19.62 -11.81 15.56
CA GLU A 63 -20.61 -12.14 16.60
C GLU A 63 -21.64 -13.19 16.09
N GLY A 64 -21.86 -13.25 14.77
CA GLY A 64 -22.64 -14.27 14.08
C GLY A 64 -21.79 -15.43 13.55
N THR A 65 -22.08 -15.92 12.33
CA THR A 65 -21.31 -17.00 11.68
C THR A 65 -20.63 -16.54 10.39
N LEU A 66 -19.31 -16.55 10.36
CA LEU A 66 -18.51 -16.35 9.15
C LEU A 66 -18.13 -17.71 8.55
N TYR A 67 -18.54 -17.99 7.32
CA TYR A 67 -18.17 -19.19 6.58
C TYR A 67 -17.00 -18.94 5.63
N VAL A 68 -16.10 -19.91 5.53
CA VAL A 68 -15.09 -19.94 4.45
C VAL A 68 -15.74 -20.48 3.17
N THR A 69 -15.47 -19.84 2.04
CA THR A 69 -15.93 -20.34 0.73
C THR A 69 -15.32 -21.71 0.44
N GLN A 70 -16.13 -22.66 -0.01
CA GLN A 70 -15.69 -24.02 -0.37
C GLN A 70 -14.60 -23.99 -1.45
N TYR A 71 -13.56 -24.81 -1.30
CA TYR A 71 -12.58 -25.02 -2.36
C TYR A 71 -13.26 -25.51 -3.65
N ASN A 72 -12.94 -24.84 -4.76
CA ASN A 72 -13.51 -25.16 -6.06
C ASN A 72 -12.48 -25.32 -7.19
N GLY A 73 -11.20 -25.47 -6.84
CA GLY A 73 -10.10 -25.47 -7.78
C GLY A 73 -9.47 -24.09 -8.00
N SER A 74 -10.16 -23.01 -7.64
CA SER A 74 -9.66 -21.63 -7.80
C SER A 74 -8.78 -21.21 -6.62
N ALA A 75 -7.74 -20.42 -6.92
CA ALA A 75 -6.91 -19.78 -5.89
C ALA A 75 -7.76 -18.95 -4.92
N GLY A 76 -7.37 -18.89 -3.64
CA GLY A 76 -8.11 -18.18 -2.60
C GLY A 76 -9.32 -18.92 -2.04
N THR A 77 -9.85 -19.96 -2.70
CA THR A 77 -10.99 -20.74 -2.16
C THR A 77 -10.52 -21.81 -1.16
N GLY A 78 -11.39 -22.16 -0.21
CA GLY A 78 -11.08 -23.07 0.90
C GLY A 78 -10.09 -22.51 1.91
N GLU A 79 -9.74 -21.23 1.80
CA GLU A 79 -8.85 -20.52 2.71
C GLU A 79 -9.37 -19.11 3.00
N LEU A 80 -9.02 -18.61 4.18
CA LEU A 80 -9.39 -17.29 4.66
C LEU A 80 -8.27 -16.74 5.55
N THR A 81 -7.70 -15.60 5.18
CA THR A 81 -6.81 -14.80 6.00
C THR A 81 -7.50 -13.47 6.30
N LEU A 82 -7.65 -13.15 7.58
CA LEU A 82 -8.18 -11.88 8.07
C LEU A 82 -7.06 -11.10 8.72
N ARG A 83 -6.79 -9.89 8.21
CA ARG A 83 -5.80 -8.95 8.73
C ARG A 83 -6.50 -7.70 9.24
N ALA A 84 -6.31 -7.37 10.51
CA ALA A 84 -6.79 -6.11 11.08
C ALA A 84 -6.03 -5.78 12.37
N PRO A 85 -5.89 -4.49 12.73
CA PRO A 85 -5.32 -4.10 14.02
C PRO A 85 -6.01 -4.79 15.21
N GLU A 86 -7.33 -4.92 15.16
CA GLU A 86 -8.13 -5.63 16.16
C GLU A 86 -9.01 -6.72 15.53
N ILE A 87 -8.96 -7.93 16.09
CA ILE A 87 -9.82 -9.06 15.71
C ILE A 87 -10.55 -9.58 16.95
N ILE A 88 -11.88 -9.58 16.93
CA ILE A 88 -12.73 -10.10 17.99
C ILE A 88 -13.63 -11.20 17.41
N VAL A 89 -13.54 -12.40 17.99
CA VAL A 89 -14.43 -13.53 17.67
C VAL A 89 -15.26 -13.86 18.92
N ASP A 90 -16.53 -13.49 18.89
CA ASP A 90 -17.56 -13.83 19.88
C ASP A 90 -18.59 -14.84 19.34
N GLY A 91 -18.68 -14.96 18.01
CA GLY A 91 -19.48 -15.94 17.30
C GLY A 91 -18.64 -17.09 16.74
N THR A 92 -18.91 -17.51 15.50
CA THR A 92 -18.22 -18.65 14.87
C THR A 92 -17.56 -18.28 13.55
N ILE A 93 -16.30 -18.68 13.36
CA ILE A 93 -15.67 -18.78 12.04
C ILE A 93 -15.65 -20.27 11.63
N ASN A 94 -16.33 -20.61 10.55
CA ASN A 94 -16.65 -21.97 10.15
C ASN A 94 -16.03 -22.34 8.80
N GLY A 95 -14.95 -23.11 8.87
CA GLY A 95 -14.22 -23.72 7.76
C GLY A 95 -14.47 -25.22 7.59
N THR A 96 -15.51 -25.79 8.21
CA THR A 96 -15.78 -27.23 8.16
C THR A 96 -16.08 -27.71 6.74
N GLY A 97 -15.31 -28.69 6.27
CA GLY A 97 -15.46 -29.29 4.94
C GLY A 97 -15.07 -28.39 3.77
N ARG A 98 -14.53 -27.21 4.04
CA ARG A 98 -14.28 -26.17 3.02
C ARG A 98 -12.94 -26.30 2.29
N GLY A 99 -12.07 -27.20 2.74
CA GLY A 99 -10.77 -27.51 2.13
C GLY A 99 -10.88 -28.40 0.89
N PHE A 100 -9.83 -29.16 0.59
CA PHE A 100 -9.77 -29.99 -0.61
C PHE A 100 -10.88 -31.03 -0.66
N ARG A 101 -11.35 -31.34 -1.88
CA ARG A 101 -12.50 -32.20 -2.12
C ARG A 101 -12.13 -33.67 -1.96
N GLY A 102 -13.05 -34.45 -1.39
CA GLY A 102 -13.00 -35.92 -1.36
C GLY A 102 -13.94 -36.60 -2.37
N GLU A 103 -14.75 -35.82 -3.11
CA GLU A 103 -15.85 -36.34 -3.93
C GLU A 103 -15.51 -36.48 -5.44
N GLY A 104 -16.04 -37.54 -6.07
CA GLY A 104 -16.31 -37.62 -7.52
C GLY A 104 -15.12 -37.76 -8.48
N ASN A 105 -14.25 -38.76 -8.30
CA ASN A 105 -13.01 -38.99 -9.07
C ASN A 105 -11.99 -37.82 -9.05
N ASN A 106 -12.31 -36.71 -8.36
CA ASN A 106 -11.49 -35.50 -8.24
C ASN A 106 -11.11 -35.29 -6.77
N GLN A 107 -10.59 -36.36 -6.15
CA GLN A 107 -10.00 -36.25 -4.82
C GLN A 107 -8.77 -35.35 -4.89
N GLU A 108 -8.65 -34.44 -3.93
CA GLU A 108 -7.66 -33.39 -3.97
C GLU A 108 -6.91 -33.28 -2.65
N GLY A 109 -5.70 -32.71 -2.75
CA GLY A 109 -4.87 -32.34 -1.62
C GLY A 109 -3.61 -33.20 -1.49
N PRO A 110 -2.53 -32.66 -0.89
CA PRO A 110 -1.26 -33.38 -0.77
C PRO A 110 -1.31 -34.65 0.10
N GLY A 111 -2.32 -34.76 0.96
CA GLY A 111 -2.57 -35.89 1.85
C GLY A 111 -3.85 -36.63 1.47
N ILE A 112 -4.14 -36.75 0.17
CA ILE A 112 -5.27 -37.51 -0.36
C ILE A 112 -5.37 -38.93 0.25
N GLY A 113 -6.56 -39.33 0.66
CA GLY A 113 -6.82 -40.70 1.11
C GLY A 113 -6.80 -41.72 -0.05
N GLY A 114 -6.21 -42.91 0.16
CA GLY A 114 -6.09 -43.90 -0.91
C GLY A 114 -7.41 -44.58 -1.29
N TYR A 115 -7.66 -44.81 -2.58
CA TYR A 115 -8.83 -45.54 -3.05
C TYR A 115 -8.71 -47.07 -2.88
N PRO A 116 -9.68 -47.77 -2.26
CA PRO A 116 -10.91 -47.21 -1.69
C PRO A 116 -10.80 -46.79 -0.22
N GLY A 117 -11.38 -45.64 0.12
CA GLY A 117 -11.81 -45.33 1.48
C GLY A 117 -10.74 -44.93 2.50
N GLY A 118 -9.49 -44.70 2.11
CA GLY A 118 -8.46 -44.19 3.02
C GLY A 118 -8.83 -42.79 3.54
N GLY A 119 -8.57 -42.47 4.80
CA GLY A 119 -8.81 -41.13 5.35
C GLY A 119 -7.81 -40.10 4.79
N GLY A 120 -8.22 -38.84 4.68
CA GLY A 120 -7.31 -37.75 4.30
C GLY A 120 -6.31 -37.43 5.42
N GLY A 121 -5.09 -37.05 5.06
CA GLY A 121 -4.04 -36.59 5.98
C GLY A 121 -3.87 -35.07 5.96
N TYR A 122 -3.52 -34.45 7.09
CA TYR A 122 -2.97 -33.09 7.24
C TYR A 122 -2.69 -32.92 8.74
N GLY A 123 -1.52 -32.46 9.17
CA GLY A 123 -1.19 -32.41 10.60
C GLY A 123 -0.84 -33.78 11.19
N GLY A 124 -1.71 -34.76 11.00
CA GLY A 124 -1.48 -36.19 11.18
C GLY A 124 -1.65 -36.97 9.86
N ALA A 125 -1.36 -38.27 9.88
CA ALA A 125 -1.64 -39.19 8.77
C ALA A 125 -3.11 -39.61 8.81
N GLY A 126 -3.75 -39.77 7.66
CA GLY A 126 -5.08 -40.33 7.56
C GLY A 126 -5.11 -41.79 7.99
N GLY A 127 -6.27 -42.25 8.47
CA GLY A 127 -6.51 -43.64 8.83
C GLY A 127 -6.59 -44.53 7.60
N ASN A 128 -6.14 -45.76 7.72
CA ASN A 128 -6.27 -46.76 6.67
C ASN A 128 -7.74 -47.23 6.58
N SER A 129 -8.18 -47.54 5.37
CA SER A 129 -9.36 -48.37 5.18
C SER A 129 -9.01 -49.85 5.42
N GLY A 130 -9.98 -50.74 5.24
CA GLY A 130 -9.72 -52.19 5.24
C GLY A 130 -8.79 -52.66 4.11
N PHE A 131 -8.56 -51.83 3.07
CA PHE A 131 -7.89 -52.23 1.83
C PHE A 131 -6.73 -51.32 1.43
N THR A 132 -6.75 -50.05 1.84
CA THR A 132 -5.75 -49.06 1.44
C THR A 132 -5.31 -48.16 2.56
N SER A 133 -4.13 -47.59 2.36
CA SER A 133 -3.54 -46.62 3.27
C SER A 133 -4.31 -45.31 3.27
N GLY A 134 -4.39 -44.67 4.43
CA GLY A 134 -4.75 -43.27 4.53
C GLY A 134 -3.69 -42.36 3.91
N GLY A 135 -4.06 -41.10 3.70
CA GLY A 135 -3.18 -40.09 3.13
C GLY A 135 -2.04 -39.70 4.07
N PRO A 136 -0.85 -39.37 3.53
CA PRO A 136 0.28 -38.93 4.35
C PRO A 136 0.00 -37.58 5.03
N ALA A 137 0.65 -37.34 6.17
CA ALA A 137 0.70 -36.01 6.76
C ALA A 137 1.52 -35.06 5.88
N TYR A 138 1.12 -33.79 5.79
CA TYR A 138 1.88 -32.75 5.09
C TYR A 138 1.82 -31.40 5.83
N GLY A 139 2.45 -30.40 5.21
CA GLY A 139 2.66 -29.07 5.77
C GLY A 139 3.80 -29.05 6.78
N SER A 140 4.44 -27.89 6.91
CA SER A 140 5.53 -27.73 7.88
C SER A 140 5.00 -27.50 9.29
N ALA A 141 5.63 -28.14 10.28
CA ALA A 141 5.38 -27.87 11.70
C ALA A 141 6.13 -26.62 12.21
N SER A 142 7.19 -26.18 11.51
CA SER A 142 8.10 -25.13 11.98
C SER A 142 7.80 -23.75 11.39
N THR A 143 7.07 -23.65 10.28
CA THR A 143 6.69 -22.37 9.67
C THR A 143 5.34 -21.87 10.21
N ARG A 144 5.02 -20.60 9.95
CA ARG A 144 3.70 -20.01 10.29
C ARG A 144 2.59 -20.41 9.33
N GLU A 145 2.95 -20.95 8.15
CA GLU A 145 2.00 -21.38 7.13
C GLU A 145 1.03 -22.45 7.65
N VAL A 146 -0.25 -22.26 7.36
CA VAL A 146 -1.30 -23.26 7.55
C VAL A 146 -1.97 -23.52 6.21
N GLN A 147 -2.48 -24.74 6.02
CA GLN A 147 -2.95 -25.23 4.74
C GLN A 147 -4.31 -25.91 4.90
N LYS A 148 -5.03 -26.01 3.79
CA LYS A 148 -6.30 -26.72 3.69
C LYS A 148 -6.09 -28.19 4.05
N GLY A 149 -7.08 -28.82 4.67
CA GLY A 149 -7.12 -30.27 4.84
C GLY A 149 -7.38 -30.98 3.52
N SER A 150 -6.91 -32.21 3.40
CA SER A 150 -7.10 -33.07 2.21
C SER A 150 -8.42 -33.84 2.23
N GLY A 151 -8.91 -34.18 1.05
CA GLY A 151 -10.05 -35.07 0.89
C GLY A 151 -9.74 -36.51 1.30
N GLY A 152 -10.75 -37.20 1.82
CA GLY A 152 -10.73 -38.65 2.01
C GLY A 152 -10.89 -39.39 0.68
N GLY A 153 -10.45 -40.64 0.66
CA GLY A 153 -10.61 -41.55 -0.46
C GLY A 153 -12.07 -41.95 -0.67
N ASP A 154 -12.44 -42.10 -1.92
CA ASP A 154 -13.75 -42.53 -2.38
C ASP A 154 -13.98 -44.05 -2.17
N GLY A 155 -15.25 -44.44 -2.16
CA GLY A 155 -15.71 -45.82 -2.02
C GLY A 155 -16.50 -46.30 -3.25
N GLY A 156 -16.64 -47.63 -3.37
CA GLY A 156 -17.57 -48.27 -4.32
C GLY A 156 -17.34 -47.92 -5.79
N GLY A 157 -16.11 -48.04 -6.31
CA GLY A 157 -15.86 -47.76 -7.73
C GLY A 157 -15.72 -46.28 -8.09
N GLY A 158 -15.57 -45.40 -7.09
CA GLY A 158 -15.53 -43.94 -7.26
C GLY A 158 -16.90 -43.28 -7.33
N GLN A 159 -17.96 -44.05 -7.09
CA GLN A 159 -19.34 -43.56 -7.05
C GLN A 159 -19.63 -42.76 -5.77
N TYR A 160 -18.86 -42.98 -4.71
CA TYR A 160 -19.13 -42.45 -3.37
C TYR A 160 -17.96 -41.66 -2.82
N GLY A 161 -18.12 -40.34 -2.77
CA GLY A 161 -17.05 -39.44 -2.33
C GLY A 161 -16.60 -39.66 -0.89
N GLY A 162 -15.29 -39.56 -0.69
CA GLY A 162 -14.74 -39.35 0.64
C GLY A 162 -15.13 -37.98 1.19
N GLY A 163 -14.89 -37.78 2.49
CA GLY A 163 -15.14 -36.51 3.14
C GLY A 163 -14.20 -35.41 2.64
N ASN A 164 -14.69 -34.18 2.58
CA ASN A 164 -13.90 -32.99 2.25
C ASN A 164 -13.02 -32.58 3.43
N GLY A 165 -11.84 -32.04 3.14
CA GLY A 165 -10.96 -31.49 4.16
C GLY A 165 -11.48 -30.18 4.76
N GLY A 166 -10.96 -29.78 5.92
CA GLY A 166 -11.23 -28.46 6.52
C GLY A 166 -10.48 -27.30 5.84
N ALA A 167 -10.98 -26.06 5.97
CA ALA A 167 -10.29 -24.88 5.43
C ALA A 167 -8.96 -24.55 6.10
N ALA A 168 -8.17 -23.68 5.46
CA ALA A 168 -7.12 -22.92 6.11
C ALA A 168 -7.69 -21.57 6.61
N ILE A 169 -7.54 -21.25 7.89
CA ILE A 169 -8.00 -20.00 8.50
C ILE A 169 -6.82 -19.32 9.19
N SER A 170 -6.56 -18.06 8.87
CA SER A 170 -5.52 -17.25 9.51
C SER A 170 -6.12 -15.95 10.06
N LEU A 171 -5.92 -15.69 11.34
CA LEU A 171 -6.25 -14.41 11.98
C LEU A 171 -4.94 -13.71 12.33
N ILE A 172 -4.70 -12.53 11.75
CA ILE A 172 -3.44 -11.80 11.87
C ILE A 172 -3.74 -10.36 12.32
N GLY A 173 -3.27 -9.95 13.49
CA GLY A 173 -3.57 -8.61 14.01
C GLY A 173 -2.84 -8.26 15.29
N SER A 174 -2.78 -6.97 15.64
CA SER A 174 -2.09 -6.50 16.85
C SER A 174 -2.77 -7.02 18.12
N SER A 175 -4.11 -6.99 18.17
CA SER A 175 -4.93 -7.54 19.24
C SER A 175 -5.90 -8.59 18.68
N ILE A 176 -5.84 -9.82 19.20
CA ILE A 176 -6.78 -10.89 18.84
C ILE A 176 -7.44 -11.40 20.11
N THR A 177 -8.77 -11.32 20.15
CA THR A 177 -9.58 -11.86 21.24
C THR A 177 -10.57 -12.88 20.71
N ILE A 178 -10.44 -14.14 21.14
CA ILE A 178 -11.49 -15.16 21.00
C ILE A 178 -12.16 -15.27 22.37
N THR A 179 -13.39 -14.76 22.46
CA THR A 179 -14.15 -14.75 23.72
C THR A 179 -14.57 -16.16 24.12
N THR A 180 -15.18 -16.32 25.29
CA THR A 180 -15.71 -17.63 25.73
C THR A 180 -16.78 -18.21 24.80
N ASN A 181 -17.47 -17.37 24.03
CA ASN A 181 -18.46 -17.82 23.04
C ASN A 181 -17.83 -18.03 21.65
N GLY A 182 -16.67 -17.41 21.43
CA GLY A 182 -15.94 -17.47 20.17
C GLY A 182 -15.49 -18.88 19.81
N VAL A 183 -15.75 -19.29 18.57
CA VAL A 183 -15.29 -20.57 18.01
C VAL A 183 -14.66 -20.36 16.65
N VAL A 184 -13.49 -20.95 16.41
CA VAL A 184 -12.87 -21.04 15.08
C VAL A 184 -12.66 -22.51 14.76
N GLN A 185 -13.30 -22.97 13.69
CA GLN A 185 -13.31 -24.39 13.34
C GLN A 185 -12.93 -24.65 11.88
N ALA A 186 -12.11 -25.67 11.66
CA ALA A 186 -11.62 -26.13 10.37
C ALA A 186 -11.72 -27.67 10.29
N HIS A 187 -12.91 -28.22 10.54
CA HIS A 187 -13.10 -29.67 10.56
C HIS A 187 -13.10 -30.29 9.15
N GLY A 188 -12.65 -31.53 9.02
CA GLY A 188 -12.97 -32.36 7.86
C GLY A 188 -14.39 -32.92 7.97
N THR A 189 -15.03 -33.26 6.85
CA THR A 189 -16.33 -33.94 6.85
C THR A 189 -16.15 -35.45 6.84
N ASN A 190 -17.18 -36.17 7.28
CA ASN A 190 -17.23 -37.62 7.21
C ASN A 190 -17.32 -38.10 5.75
N GLY A 191 -16.89 -39.34 5.49
CA GLY A 191 -17.21 -40.01 4.23
C GLY A 191 -18.74 -40.15 4.05
N THR A 192 -19.21 -40.20 2.80
CA THR A 192 -20.62 -39.89 2.49
C THR A 192 -21.54 -41.09 2.18
N HIS A 193 -21.16 -42.36 2.46
CA HIS A 193 -21.95 -43.51 1.97
C HIS A 193 -22.32 -44.62 2.98
N PRO A 194 -23.57 -45.15 2.92
CA PRO A 194 -24.06 -46.24 3.78
C PRO A 194 -23.69 -47.68 3.40
N THR A 195 -23.14 -47.97 2.21
CA THR A 195 -22.83 -49.37 1.77
C THR A 195 -21.44 -49.56 1.14
N SER A 196 -20.48 -48.67 1.44
CA SER A 196 -19.09 -48.77 0.94
C SER A 196 -18.11 -48.06 1.87
N GLU A 197 -16.82 -48.36 1.74
CA GLU A 197 -15.73 -47.67 2.45
C GLU A 197 -15.37 -46.33 1.81
N SER A 198 -15.85 -45.25 2.40
CA SER A 198 -15.47 -43.88 2.09
C SER A 198 -14.68 -43.32 3.28
N GLY A 199 -13.54 -42.72 3.00
CA GLY A 199 -12.66 -42.15 4.03
C GLY A 199 -13.16 -40.79 4.50
N GLY A 200 -12.88 -40.44 5.76
CA GLY A 200 -13.12 -39.10 6.26
C GLY A 200 -12.09 -38.09 5.74
N GLY A 201 -12.50 -36.84 5.52
CA GLY A 201 -11.60 -35.75 5.17
C GLY A 201 -10.77 -35.29 6.37
N SER A 202 -9.56 -34.76 6.15
CA SER A 202 -8.74 -34.28 7.27
C SER A 202 -9.22 -32.94 7.81
N GLY A 203 -8.92 -32.64 9.08
CA GLY A 203 -8.98 -31.27 9.58
C GLY A 203 -8.08 -30.34 8.76
N GLY A 204 -8.39 -29.05 8.78
CA GLY A 204 -7.63 -28.00 8.12
C GLY A 204 -6.67 -27.27 9.05
N GLY A 205 -6.24 -26.09 8.63
CA GLY A 205 -5.25 -25.28 9.34
C GLY A 205 -5.86 -24.07 10.02
N ILE A 206 -5.46 -23.78 11.25
CA ILE A 206 -5.82 -22.54 11.97
C ILE A 206 -4.54 -21.85 12.42
N LEU A 207 -4.31 -20.62 11.98
CA LEU A 207 -3.24 -19.74 12.43
C LEU A 207 -3.83 -18.56 13.20
N ILE A 208 -3.34 -18.33 14.41
CA ILE A 208 -3.55 -17.11 15.18
C ILE A 208 -2.20 -16.43 15.31
N GLN A 209 -2.05 -15.23 14.76
CA GLN A 209 -0.81 -14.46 14.85
C GLN A 209 -1.10 -13.04 15.33
N GLY A 210 -0.60 -12.67 16.50
CA GLY A 210 -0.77 -11.29 16.95
C GLY A 210 0.20 -10.86 18.04
N LEU A 211 0.16 -9.58 18.42
CA LEU A 211 0.96 -9.13 19.56
C LEU A 211 0.27 -9.59 20.85
N TYR A 212 -0.99 -9.22 21.05
CA TYR A 212 -1.75 -9.56 22.25
C TYR A 212 -2.87 -10.53 21.90
N VAL A 213 -2.77 -11.76 22.41
CA VAL A 213 -3.70 -12.84 22.09
C VAL A 213 -4.46 -13.27 23.35
N ASN A 214 -5.77 -13.02 23.41
CA ASN A 214 -6.65 -13.48 24.48
C ASN A 214 -7.55 -14.61 23.96
N MET A 215 -7.31 -15.82 24.43
CA MET A 215 -7.93 -17.04 23.92
C MET A 215 -8.77 -17.71 25.02
N ASN A 216 -10.04 -17.34 25.09
CA ASN A 216 -10.99 -17.86 26.07
C ASN A 216 -12.01 -18.84 25.44
N GLY A 217 -12.11 -18.85 24.11
CA GLY A 217 -13.03 -19.69 23.35
C GLY A 217 -12.44 -20.98 22.79
N GLY A 218 -13.09 -21.53 21.77
CA GLY A 218 -12.76 -22.82 21.16
C GLY A 218 -11.98 -22.71 19.85
N LEU A 219 -10.89 -23.46 19.71
CA LEU A 219 -10.25 -23.74 18.42
C LEU A 219 -10.35 -25.21 18.06
N SER A 220 -10.79 -25.56 16.84
CA SER A 220 -10.93 -26.97 16.48
C SER A 220 -10.61 -27.29 15.02
N ALA A 221 -9.81 -28.33 14.80
CA ALA A 221 -9.48 -28.86 13.48
C ALA A 221 -9.52 -30.39 13.54
N ILE A 222 -10.72 -30.95 13.65
CA ILE A 222 -10.95 -32.41 13.80
C ILE A 222 -11.12 -33.06 12.43
N GLY A 223 -10.56 -34.25 12.23
CA GLY A 223 -10.80 -35.05 11.04
C GLY A 223 -12.19 -35.67 11.01
N GLY A 224 -12.73 -35.88 9.81
CA GLY A 224 -14.01 -36.56 9.63
C GLY A 224 -13.89 -38.07 9.84
N ASN A 225 -15.00 -38.71 10.18
CA ASN A 225 -15.07 -40.15 10.37
C ASN A 225 -15.11 -40.87 9.01
N GLY A 226 -14.49 -42.06 8.96
CA GLY A 226 -14.71 -43.01 7.87
C GLY A 226 -16.10 -43.65 7.95
N THR A 227 -16.61 -44.19 6.85
CA THR A 227 -17.92 -44.85 6.82
C THR A 227 -17.86 -46.31 7.27
N SER A 228 -18.92 -46.73 7.97
CA SER A 228 -19.12 -48.08 8.49
C SER A 228 -19.99 -48.93 7.55
N ASP A 229 -19.48 -50.07 7.07
CA ASP A 229 -20.28 -51.12 6.43
C ASP A 229 -19.86 -52.50 7.01
N PRO A 230 -20.74 -53.53 7.03
CA PRO A 230 -20.40 -54.86 7.56
C PRO A 230 -19.22 -55.57 6.88
N PHE A 231 -18.85 -55.16 5.66
CA PHE A 231 -17.79 -55.78 4.87
C PHE A 231 -16.65 -54.83 4.50
N PHE A 232 -16.88 -53.52 4.63
CA PHE A 232 -16.00 -52.45 4.16
C PHE A 232 -15.89 -51.37 5.23
N SER A 233 -14.69 -50.87 5.48
CA SER A 233 -14.47 -49.88 6.55
C SER A 233 -13.60 -48.74 6.04
N GLY A 234 -14.16 -47.54 6.02
CA GLY A 234 -13.42 -46.32 5.70
C GLY A 234 -12.46 -45.92 6.82
N GLY A 235 -11.32 -45.35 6.44
CA GLY A 235 -10.37 -44.76 7.38
C GLY A 235 -10.82 -43.38 7.86
N GLY A 236 -10.56 -43.07 9.14
CA GLY A 236 -10.82 -41.75 9.68
C GLY A 236 -9.85 -40.70 9.11
N GLY A 237 -10.33 -39.50 8.83
CA GLY A 237 -9.46 -38.37 8.44
C GLY A 237 -8.59 -37.92 9.60
N ALA A 238 -7.38 -37.44 9.32
CA ALA A 238 -6.48 -36.91 10.34
C ALA A 238 -7.02 -35.61 10.96
N GLY A 239 -6.60 -35.31 12.20
CA GLY A 239 -6.81 -33.98 12.78
C GLY A 239 -5.83 -32.97 12.20
N GLY A 240 -6.23 -31.71 12.10
CA GLY A 240 -5.49 -30.64 11.42
C GLY A 240 -4.40 -29.95 12.25
N ARG A 241 -3.99 -28.76 11.83
CA ARG A 241 -2.93 -27.99 12.52
C ARG A 241 -3.49 -26.70 13.11
N ILE A 242 -3.23 -26.47 14.39
CA ILE A 242 -3.52 -25.21 15.07
C ILE A 242 -2.19 -24.59 15.51
N LYS A 243 -1.92 -23.37 15.09
CA LYS A 243 -0.69 -22.63 15.42
C LYS A 243 -1.03 -21.28 16.00
N VAL A 244 -0.40 -20.94 17.13
CA VAL A 244 -0.54 -19.64 17.78
C VAL A 244 0.83 -18.99 17.88
N PHE A 245 0.97 -17.77 17.37
CA PHE A 245 2.17 -16.96 17.41
C PHE A 245 1.84 -15.64 18.10
N SER A 246 2.42 -15.40 19.27
CA SER A 246 2.04 -14.24 20.11
C SER A 246 3.21 -13.55 20.79
N CYS A 247 3.15 -12.23 20.98
CA CYS A 247 4.02 -11.54 21.95
C CYS A 247 3.64 -11.94 23.38
N SER A 248 2.35 -11.82 23.67
CA SER A 248 1.73 -12.11 24.95
C SER A 248 0.44 -12.87 24.70
N MET A 249 0.23 -13.93 25.48
CA MET A 249 -0.96 -14.77 25.37
C MET A 249 -1.57 -15.02 26.74
N ASN A 250 -2.86 -14.78 26.85
CA ASN A 250 -3.70 -15.34 27.90
C ASN A 250 -4.53 -16.47 27.30
N TRP A 251 -4.42 -17.67 27.85
CA TRP A 251 -5.16 -18.83 27.36
C TRP A 251 -5.98 -19.45 28.50
N SER A 252 -7.30 -19.46 28.33
CA SER A 252 -8.24 -20.19 29.19
C SER A 252 -9.23 -21.08 28.42
N GLY A 253 -9.21 -21.01 27.09
CA GLY A 253 -10.07 -21.76 26.19
C GLY A 253 -9.66 -23.22 25.96
N VAL A 254 -10.32 -23.88 25.01
CA VAL A 254 -10.09 -25.29 24.66
C VAL A 254 -9.66 -25.39 23.20
N TYR A 255 -8.71 -26.27 22.90
CA TYR A 255 -8.36 -26.64 21.53
C TYR A 255 -8.60 -28.12 21.27
N THR A 256 -8.90 -28.50 20.02
CA THR A 256 -9.04 -29.92 19.63
C THR A 256 -8.54 -30.17 18.21
N VAL A 257 -7.60 -31.10 18.08
CA VAL A 257 -7.01 -31.53 16.79
C VAL A 257 -7.10 -33.05 16.62
N ALA A 258 -8.19 -33.66 17.08
CA ALA A 258 -8.36 -35.10 17.03
C ALA A 258 -8.51 -35.62 15.58
N GLY A 259 -8.02 -36.83 15.32
CA GLY A 259 -8.40 -37.57 14.13
C GLY A 259 -9.84 -38.08 14.21
N GLY A 260 -10.44 -38.32 13.06
CA GLY A 260 -11.75 -38.94 12.95
C GLY A 260 -11.69 -40.43 13.28
N ALA A 261 -12.82 -40.97 13.70
CA ALA A 261 -13.00 -42.38 14.00
C ALA A 261 -12.92 -43.25 12.73
N PRO A 262 -12.48 -44.51 12.84
CA PRO A 262 -12.63 -45.47 11.77
C PRO A 262 -14.12 -45.79 11.53
N GLY A 263 -14.44 -46.22 10.33
CA GLY A 263 -15.76 -46.72 10.00
C GLY A 263 -16.13 -48.03 10.69
N GLY A 264 -15.18 -48.90 11.03
CA GLY A 264 -15.50 -50.19 11.63
C GLY A 264 -14.29 -51.08 11.79
N THR A 265 -14.52 -52.38 12.02
CA THR A 265 -13.46 -53.39 12.07
C THR A 265 -12.70 -53.45 10.75
N GLY A 266 -11.40 -53.15 10.79
CA GLY A 266 -10.51 -53.14 9.62
C GLY A 266 -9.99 -51.75 9.26
N GLY A 267 -10.72 -50.69 9.60
CA GLY A 267 -10.29 -49.30 9.42
C GLY A 267 -9.51 -48.80 10.64
N THR A 268 -8.65 -47.81 10.44
CA THR A 268 -7.97 -47.14 11.54
C THR A 268 -8.46 -45.70 11.70
N ALA A 269 -8.40 -45.20 12.93
CA ALA A 269 -8.61 -43.79 13.20
C ALA A 269 -7.56 -42.94 12.45
N GLY A 270 -7.93 -41.72 12.12
CA GLY A 270 -6.96 -40.73 11.67
C GLY A 270 -5.99 -40.40 12.79
N GLY A 271 -4.75 -40.08 12.44
CA GLY A 271 -3.77 -39.57 13.37
C GLY A 271 -4.22 -38.22 13.95
N THR A 272 -3.92 -37.99 15.22
CA THR A 272 -4.07 -36.68 15.86
C THR A 272 -3.21 -35.65 15.12
N GLY A 273 -3.77 -34.46 14.95
CA GLY A 273 -3.09 -33.31 14.41
C GLY A 273 -2.11 -32.68 15.39
N THR A 274 -1.74 -31.42 15.13
CA THR A 274 -0.74 -30.70 15.95
C THR A 274 -1.27 -29.38 16.45
N PHE A 275 -1.04 -29.09 17.73
CA PHE A 275 -1.17 -27.76 18.32
C PHE A 275 0.22 -27.24 18.72
N SER A 276 0.52 -25.97 18.42
CA SER A 276 1.73 -25.31 18.93
C SER A 276 1.47 -23.84 19.22
N SER A 277 1.93 -23.37 20.39
CA SER A 277 2.02 -21.95 20.71
C SER A 277 3.48 -21.52 20.78
N GLN A 278 3.85 -20.47 20.05
CA GLN A 278 5.20 -19.94 19.99
C GLN A 278 5.19 -18.43 20.22
N ASN A 279 6.31 -17.95 20.72
CA ASN A 279 6.55 -16.53 20.86
C ASN A 279 6.76 -15.89 19.48
N PHE A 280 6.10 -14.76 19.25
CA PHE A 280 6.21 -13.97 18.03
C PHE A 280 6.89 -12.63 18.35
N TRP A 281 8.22 -12.61 18.20
CA TRP A 281 9.06 -11.52 18.67
C TRP A 281 9.49 -10.54 17.58
N GLN A 282 9.23 -10.89 16.32
CA GLN A 282 9.63 -10.13 15.13
C GLN A 282 8.65 -9.00 14.76
N PRO A 283 9.14 -7.91 14.16
CA PRO A 283 8.28 -6.92 13.52
C PRO A 283 7.59 -7.52 12.29
N VAL A 284 6.51 -6.87 11.84
CA VAL A 284 5.73 -7.31 10.68
C VAL A 284 5.60 -6.16 9.71
N ILE A 285 6.16 -6.30 8.50
CA ILE A 285 5.91 -5.33 7.43
C ILE A 285 4.41 -5.40 7.09
N THR A 286 3.74 -4.25 7.19
CA THR A 286 2.31 -4.11 6.90
C THR A 286 2.07 -3.55 5.52
N SER A 287 3.00 -2.72 4.99
CA SER A 287 2.91 -2.24 3.62
C SER A 287 4.25 -1.71 3.07
N VAL A 288 4.44 -1.88 1.76
CA VAL A 288 5.48 -1.23 0.97
C VAL A 288 4.82 -0.52 -0.20
N THR A 289 4.54 0.78 -0.06
CA THR A 289 3.73 1.53 -1.04
C THR A 289 4.51 2.67 -1.65
N ASP A 290 4.19 2.98 -2.90
CA ASP A 290 4.69 4.15 -3.60
C ASP A 290 4.41 5.46 -2.84
N ILE A 291 5.29 6.44 -2.99
CA ILE A 291 5.06 7.80 -2.51
C ILE A 291 4.38 8.57 -3.64
N THR A 292 3.21 9.15 -3.39
CA THR A 292 2.50 9.90 -4.42
C THR A 292 3.12 11.27 -4.66
N ASN A 293 3.04 11.77 -5.90
CA ASN A 293 3.47 13.12 -6.29
C ASN A 293 4.96 13.35 -5.95
N ASP A 294 5.80 12.42 -6.37
CA ASP A 294 7.24 12.50 -6.29
C ASP A 294 7.87 12.00 -7.59
N GLN A 295 9.20 12.06 -7.66
CA GLN A 295 10.00 11.65 -8.81
C GLN A 295 10.33 10.15 -8.76
N GLY A 296 9.51 9.38 -8.03
CA GLY A 296 9.76 7.99 -7.71
C GLY A 296 11.01 7.76 -6.86
N ARG A 297 11.58 6.58 -7.04
CA ARG A 297 12.74 5.98 -6.39
C ARG A 297 12.63 5.81 -4.88
N GLN A 298 11.43 5.87 -4.35
CA GLN A 298 11.19 5.70 -2.93
C GLN A 298 9.81 5.12 -2.66
N VAL A 299 9.74 4.38 -1.56
CA VAL A 299 8.50 3.78 -1.06
C VAL A 299 8.34 4.12 0.42
N ARG A 300 7.09 4.22 0.87
CA ARG A 300 6.76 4.15 2.28
C ARG A 300 6.77 2.69 2.72
N LEU A 301 7.71 2.37 3.60
CA LEU A 301 7.76 1.10 4.32
C LEU A 301 7.10 1.30 5.68
N SER A 302 6.07 0.50 5.97
CA SER A 302 5.32 0.52 7.23
C SER A 302 5.40 -0.85 7.89
N TRP A 303 5.54 -0.88 9.21
CA TRP A 303 5.57 -2.12 9.97
C TRP A 303 4.97 -1.97 11.37
N ASP A 304 4.39 -3.07 11.85
CA ASP A 304 4.02 -3.24 13.25
C ASP A 304 5.28 -3.52 14.07
N ARG A 305 5.32 -2.98 15.29
CA ARG A 305 6.46 -3.12 16.18
C ARG A 305 6.84 -4.57 16.45
N ALA A 306 8.12 -4.79 16.72
CA ALA A 306 8.57 -6.02 17.36
C ALA A 306 8.00 -6.10 18.78
N CYS A 307 7.74 -7.32 19.22
CA CYS A 307 7.14 -7.59 20.52
C CYS A 307 7.96 -7.03 21.70
N ARG A 308 9.28 -6.98 21.54
CA ARG A 308 10.25 -6.56 22.55
C ARG A 308 10.49 -5.05 22.54
N ASP A 309 9.82 -4.31 21.67
CA ASP A 309 9.76 -2.84 21.71
C ASP A 309 8.75 -2.40 22.78
N ASP A 310 9.09 -2.72 24.03
CA ASP A 310 8.33 -2.38 25.23
C ASP A 310 9.32 -2.01 26.35
N SER A 311 9.01 -0.92 27.05
CA SER A 311 9.85 -0.26 28.06
C SER A 311 10.23 -1.11 29.28
N GLY A 312 9.64 -2.31 29.42
CA GLY A 312 9.92 -3.27 30.50
C GLY A 312 10.47 -4.63 30.04
N ALA A 313 10.70 -4.82 28.74
CA ALA A 313 11.15 -6.11 28.24
C ALA A 313 12.64 -6.37 28.55
N THR A 314 12.96 -7.57 29.06
CA THR A 314 14.36 -8.04 29.06
C THR A 314 14.78 -8.33 27.62
N GLY A 315 15.93 -7.77 27.19
CA GLY A 315 16.33 -7.79 25.77
C GLY A 315 15.39 -6.93 24.92
N ALA A 316 15.09 -5.72 25.38
CA ALA A 316 14.21 -4.80 24.67
C ALA A 316 14.81 -4.42 23.32
N VAL A 317 13.94 -4.29 22.32
CA VAL A 317 14.33 -3.71 21.03
C VAL A 317 14.63 -2.24 21.25
N THR A 318 15.83 -1.82 20.85
CA THR A 318 16.34 -0.45 21.03
C THR A 318 16.17 0.39 19.76
N HIS A 319 16.19 -0.25 18.60
CA HIS A 319 15.96 0.34 17.29
C HIS A 319 15.59 -0.74 16.26
N TYR A 320 15.05 -0.28 15.15
CA TYR A 320 14.83 -1.07 13.95
C TYR A 320 15.89 -0.75 12.92
N THR A 321 16.44 -1.78 12.27
CA THR A 321 17.28 -1.62 11.09
C THR A 321 16.51 -2.01 9.85
N ILE A 322 16.62 -1.22 8.79
CA ILE A 322 15.90 -1.40 7.54
C ILE A 322 16.90 -1.86 6.49
N TRP A 323 16.54 -2.93 5.78
CA TRP A 323 17.41 -3.57 4.80
C TRP A 323 16.67 -3.73 3.47
N ARG A 324 17.38 -3.48 2.37
CA ARG A 324 16.87 -3.68 1.00
C ARG A 324 17.66 -4.77 0.31
N ARG A 325 16.99 -5.64 -0.44
CA ARG A 325 17.64 -6.76 -1.12
C ARG A 325 18.56 -6.27 -2.24
N ILE A 326 19.71 -6.92 -2.36
CA ILE A 326 20.62 -6.79 -3.49
C ILE A 326 20.19 -7.80 -4.55
N ASP A 327 19.40 -7.36 -5.52
CA ASP A 327 19.03 -8.17 -6.67
C ASP A 327 20.12 -8.08 -7.75
N ASP A 328 21.16 -8.91 -7.65
CA ASP A 328 22.20 -9.02 -8.68
C ASP A 328 21.83 -10.12 -9.71
N PRO A 329 21.49 -9.76 -10.97
CA PRO A 329 21.21 -10.73 -12.01
C PRO A 329 22.42 -11.65 -12.30
N ALA A 330 23.66 -11.21 -12.10
CA ALA A 330 24.85 -12.04 -12.32
C ALA A 330 25.01 -13.13 -11.25
N LYS A 331 24.65 -12.86 -9.99
CA LYS A 331 24.66 -13.86 -8.91
C LYS A 331 23.54 -14.91 -9.04
N ARG A 332 22.40 -14.56 -9.65
CA ARG A 332 21.31 -15.52 -9.94
C ARG A 332 21.76 -16.64 -10.88
N VAL A 333 22.64 -16.34 -11.83
CA VAL A 333 23.20 -17.34 -12.76
C VAL A 333 24.23 -18.24 -12.06
N ALA A 334 25.08 -17.66 -11.19
CA ALA A 334 26.11 -18.42 -10.47
C ALA A 334 25.54 -19.42 -9.45
N LYS A 335 24.42 -19.11 -8.76
CA LYS A 335 23.78 -20.05 -7.81
C LYS A 335 23.17 -21.28 -8.48
N ARG A 336 22.78 -21.22 -9.76
CA ARG A 336 22.31 -22.41 -10.50
C ARG A 336 23.44 -23.38 -10.86
N ALA A 337 24.71 -22.95 -10.80
CA ALA A 337 25.87 -23.75 -11.18
C ALA A 337 26.60 -24.42 -10.00
N ALA A 338 26.20 -24.15 -8.75
CA ALA A 338 26.87 -24.69 -7.56
C ALA A 338 26.21 -25.98 -7.04
N ASN A 339 26.97 -27.07 -7.08
CA ASN A 339 26.59 -28.40 -6.62
C ASN A 339 26.45 -28.45 -5.07
N PRO A 340 25.32 -28.88 -4.48
CA PRO A 340 25.10 -28.80 -3.04
C PRO A 340 25.63 -30.05 -2.33
N SER A 341 26.94 -30.20 -2.21
CA SER A 341 27.50 -31.20 -1.29
C SER A 341 28.89 -30.81 -0.81
N THR A 342 28.96 -30.12 0.32
CA THR A 342 29.92 -30.27 1.43
C THR A 342 30.00 -28.98 2.23
N GLN A 343 29.40 -28.98 3.43
CA GLN A 343 29.98 -28.46 4.67
C GLN A 343 28.91 -28.43 5.76
N LYS A 344 28.93 -29.47 6.59
CA LYS A 344 28.33 -29.47 7.93
C LYS A 344 29.30 -28.75 8.87
N THR A 345 29.25 -27.42 8.88
CA THR A 345 29.85 -26.58 9.92
C THR A 345 28.78 -25.59 10.32
N GLN A 346 28.50 -25.47 11.63
CA GLN A 346 27.44 -24.69 12.26
C GLN A 346 26.99 -23.47 11.44
N MET A 347 25.93 -23.62 10.64
CA MET A 347 25.31 -22.50 9.95
C MET A 347 24.57 -21.68 11.00
N ARG A 348 25.12 -20.53 11.37
CA ARG A 348 24.35 -19.45 11.97
C ARG A 348 23.41 -18.92 10.87
N LEU A 349 22.31 -19.64 10.66
CA LEU A 349 21.30 -19.35 9.65
C LEU A 349 20.14 -18.62 10.31
N ALA A 350 20.21 -17.29 10.32
CA ALA A 350 19.05 -16.40 10.48
C ALA A 350 19.44 -15.01 10.01
N TYR A 351 19.69 -14.91 8.70
CA TYR A 351 19.26 -13.77 7.90
C TYR A 351 18.08 -14.31 7.08
N PRO A 352 17.02 -13.53 6.78
CA PRO A 352 16.14 -13.89 5.68
C PRO A 352 17.01 -14.20 4.45
N PRO A 353 16.85 -15.35 3.77
CA PRO A 353 17.78 -15.77 2.72
C PRO A 353 17.95 -14.71 1.62
N GLY A 354 19.13 -14.10 1.53
CA GLY A 354 19.41 -13.04 0.55
C GLY A 354 20.72 -12.32 0.81
N ASP A 355 21.11 -11.50 -0.16
CA ASP A 355 22.13 -10.46 0.00
C ASP A 355 21.37 -9.14 0.22
N TRP A 356 21.80 -8.31 1.17
CA TRP A 356 21.04 -7.17 1.66
C TRP A 356 21.93 -5.93 1.85
N ASP A 357 21.46 -4.77 1.38
CA ASP A 357 21.99 -3.45 1.68
C ASP A 357 21.35 -2.91 2.96
N PHE A 358 22.15 -2.34 3.84
CA PHE A 358 21.64 -1.55 4.97
C PHE A 358 21.15 -0.18 4.48
N ILE A 359 19.99 0.26 4.98
CA ILE A 359 19.35 1.51 4.55
C ILE A 359 19.31 2.55 5.68
N ALA A 360 18.76 2.20 6.84
CA ALA A 360 18.51 3.16 7.91
C ALA A 360 18.30 2.50 9.28
N ASP A 361 18.50 3.30 10.32
CA ASP A 361 18.09 3.02 11.69
C ASP A 361 16.88 3.85 12.08
N VAL A 362 15.92 3.23 12.77
CA VAL A 362 14.73 3.88 13.32
C VAL A 362 14.65 3.58 14.82
N PRO A 363 14.82 4.59 15.71
CA PRO A 363 14.79 4.37 17.15
C PRO A 363 13.47 3.74 17.61
N ALA A 364 13.57 2.71 18.46
CA ALA A 364 12.41 2.09 19.06
C ALA A 364 11.93 2.96 20.22
N ARG A 365 10.63 3.27 20.24
CA ARG A 365 9.99 4.18 21.19
C ARG A 365 8.71 3.60 21.79
N GLY A 366 8.45 2.31 21.59
CA GLY A 366 7.20 1.67 22.01
C GLY A 366 5.97 2.11 21.22
N GLU A 367 6.14 2.64 20.00
CA GLU A 367 5.00 2.93 19.11
C GLU A 367 4.37 1.62 18.64
N ASP A 368 3.07 1.59 18.35
CA ASP A 368 2.41 0.37 17.86
C ASP A 368 2.81 0.06 16.40
N TYR A 369 3.06 1.10 15.61
CA TYR A 369 3.51 1.02 14.22
C TYR A 369 4.53 2.09 13.89
N TYR A 370 5.39 1.79 12.92
CA TYR A 370 6.46 2.66 12.44
C TYR A 370 6.39 2.82 10.93
N ASN A 371 6.98 3.91 10.43
CA ASN A 371 7.04 4.21 9.01
C ASN A 371 8.40 4.83 8.68
N VAL A 372 8.92 4.52 7.50
CA VAL A 372 10.09 5.20 6.92
C VAL A 372 9.91 5.34 5.41
N VAL A 373 10.50 6.38 4.83
CA VAL A 373 10.67 6.48 3.37
C VAL A 373 11.99 5.81 3.01
N ALA A 374 11.93 4.73 2.24
CA ALA A 374 13.09 3.92 1.87
C ALA A 374 13.34 4.00 0.35
N PRO A 375 14.61 4.10 -0.09
CA PRO A 375 14.94 4.22 -1.51
C PRO A 375 14.79 2.89 -2.25
N THR A 376 14.19 2.93 -3.43
CA THR A 376 14.18 1.82 -4.41
C THR A 376 15.35 1.96 -5.38
N LEU A 377 15.61 0.92 -6.17
CA LEU A 377 16.70 0.92 -7.17
C LEU A 377 16.26 1.44 -8.55
N ALA A 378 14.97 1.36 -8.84
CA ALA A 378 14.37 1.75 -10.11
C ALA A 378 12.87 1.97 -9.94
N ASP A 379 12.29 2.76 -10.83
CA ASP A 379 10.87 3.01 -10.92
C ASP A 379 10.19 1.99 -11.79
N SER A 380 8.99 1.58 -11.39
CA SER A 380 8.10 0.85 -12.28
C SER A 380 7.52 1.81 -13.31
N SER A 381 7.47 1.34 -14.55
CA SER A 381 6.87 2.08 -15.66
C SER A 381 6.10 1.12 -16.54
N ALA A 382 5.47 1.62 -17.60
CA ALA A 382 4.84 0.77 -18.61
C ALA A 382 5.82 -0.24 -19.25
N ALA A 383 7.13 0.02 -19.20
CA ALA A 383 8.16 -0.88 -19.73
C ALA A 383 8.45 -2.09 -18.83
N GLY A 384 8.07 -2.04 -17.54
CA GLY A 384 8.29 -3.14 -16.60
C GLY A 384 8.03 -2.76 -15.15
N MET A 385 7.62 -3.77 -14.37
CA MET A 385 7.50 -3.64 -12.92
C MET A 385 8.86 -3.89 -12.26
N HIS A 386 9.32 -2.92 -11.49
CA HIS A 386 10.57 -2.94 -10.74
C HIS A 386 10.29 -3.02 -9.23
N MET A 387 10.18 -4.25 -8.73
CA MET A 387 9.96 -4.49 -7.30
C MET A 387 11.27 -4.35 -6.51
N SER A 388 11.21 -3.61 -5.40
CA SER A 388 12.24 -3.60 -4.36
C SER A 388 11.77 -4.41 -3.17
N THR A 389 12.64 -5.28 -2.64
CA THR A 389 12.32 -6.15 -1.50
C THR A 389 13.02 -5.64 -0.23
N PHE A 390 12.32 -5.63 0.90
CA PHE A 390 12.81 -5.14 2.18
C PHE A 390 12.58 -6.16 3.29
N PHE A 391 13.40 -6.11 4.35
CA PHE A 391 13.04 -6.65 5.66
C PHE A 391 13.38 -5.63 6.76
N VAL A 392 12.72 -5.76 7.90
CA VAL A 392 12.96 -4.94 9.10
C VAL A 392 13.46 -5.84 10.21
N SER A 393 14.55 -5.45 10.89
CA SER A 393 15.06 -6.17 12.06
C SER A 393 14.88 -5.34 13.32
N GLY A 394 14.21 -5.90 14.33
CA GLY A 394 14.20 -5.35 15.69
C GLY A 394 15.49 -5.74 16.41
N VAL A 395 16.36 -4.78 16.66
CA VAL A 395 17.69 -4.99 17.27
C VAL A 395 17.62 -4.70 18.76
N THR A 396 18.18 -5.59 19.58
CA THR A 396 18.22 -5.43 21.04
C THR A 396 19.52 -4.75 21.51
N ASP A 397 19.69 -4.60 22.82
CA ASP A 397 20.94 -4.17 23.44
C ASP A 397 22.07 -5.21 23.31
N ASP A 398 21.74 -6.48 23.10
CA ASP A 398 22.68 -7.51 22.65
C ASP A 398 22.65 -7.59 21.10
N PRO A 399 23.74 -7.21 20.39
CA PRO A 399 23.77 -7.22 18.93
C PRO A 399 23.68 -8.64 18.31
N PHE A 400 23.76 -9.70 19.11
CA PHE A 400 23.55 -11.08 18.68
C PHE A 400 22.12 -11.58 18.89
N VAL A 401 21.26 -10.77 19.50
CA VAL A 401 19.83 -11.02 19.69
C VAL A 401 19.04 -9.98 18.91
N TYR A 402 18.36 -10.45 17.87
CA TYR A 402 17.57 -9.62 16.96
C TYR A 402 16.38 -10.42 16.43
N TYR A 403 15.39 -9.71 15.91
CA TYR A 403 14.16 -10.30 15.40
C TYR A 403 13.85 -9.75 14.01
N ASP A 404 14.03 -10.60 12.99
CA ASP A 404 13.82 -10.21 11.60
C ASP A 404 12.36 -10.45 11.16
N SER A 405 11.78 -9.48 10.46
CA SER A 405 10.52 -9.69 9.75
C SER A 405 10.69 -10.68 8.61
N ASP A 406 9.58 -11.21 8.09
CA ASP A 406 9.60 -11.75 6.73
C ASP A 406 9.93 -10.61 5.74
N PRO A 407 10.61 -10.93 4.62
CA PRO A 407 10.73 -9.98 3.52
C PRO A 407 9.39 -9.66 2.86
N ASP A 408 9.21 -8.41 2.46
CA ASP A 408 8.10 -7.96 1.64
C ASP A 408 8.59 -7.03 0.51
N SER A 409 7.79 -6.85 -0.54
CA SER A 409 8.19 -6.11 -1.74
C SER A 409 7.16 -5.05 -2.13
N GLY A 410 7.64 -3.92 -2.62
CA GLY A 410 6.84 -2.87 -3.24
C GLY A 410 7.59 -2.21 -4.38
N TYR A 411 6.96 -1.26 -5.05
CA TYR A 411 7.58 -0.53 -6.16
C TYR A 411 7.29 0.96 -6.05
N SER A 412 8.18 1.77 -6.61
CA SER A 412 7.98 3.20 -6.79
C SER A 412 7.53 3.50 -8.21
N VAL A 413 6.84 4.62 -8.40
CA VAL A 413 6.52 5.21 -9.70
C VAL A 413 6.83 6.70 -9.64
N ASP A 414 7.44 7.22 -10.69
CA ASP A 414 7.53 8.66 -10.86
C ASP A 414 6.18 9.22 -11.29
N ASN A 415 5.55 9.94 -10.37
CA ASN A 415 4.21 10.49 -10.52
C ASN A 415 4.22 12.02 -10.58
N LEU A 416 5.40 12.66 -10.61
CA LEU A 416 5.53 14.10 -10.56
C LEU A 416 5.74 14.62 -11.98
N ALA A 417 4.72 15.31 -12.49
CA ALA A 417 4.82 15.95 -13.79
C ALA A 417 5.85 17.09 -13.80
N PRO A 418 6.54 17.32 -14.94
CA PRO A 418 7.42 18.45 -15.11
C PRO A 418 6.71 19.80 -14.95
N ALA A 419 7.52 20.84 -14.77
CA ALA A 419 7.09 22.22 -14.80
C ALA A 419 6.49 22.60 -16.15
N GLU A 420 5.42 23.38 -16.11
CA GLU A 420 4.79 23.94 -17.30
C GLU A 420 5.79 24.85 -18.06
N PRO A 421 5.95 24.69 -19.38
CA PRO A 421 6.84 25.54 -20.17
C PRO A 421 6.41 27.01 -20.11
N ALA A 422 7.27 27.90 -19.64
CA ALA A 422 6.97 29.32 -19.56
C ALA A 422 8.22 30.22 -19.76
N PRO A 423 8.10 31.37 -20.46
CA PRO A 423 6.91 31.84 -21.19
C PRO A 423 6.65 31.01 -22.44
N PHE A 424 5.44 31.06 -23.01
CA PHE A 424 5.13 30.51 -24.34
C PHE A 424 4.59 31.63 -25.23
N THR A 425 5.18 31.82 -26.41
CA THR A 425 4.89 32.95 -27.31
C THR A 425 4.83 32.51 -28.78
N ALA A 426 4.05 33.23 -29.58
CA ALA A 426 3.97 33.04 -31.03
C ALA A 426 4.12 34.38 -31.77
N ARG A 427 4.73 34.34 -32.96
CA ARG A 427 4.86 35.49 -33.87
C ARG A 427 4.64 35.03 -35.32
N VAL A 428 3.90 35.81 -36.11
CA VAL A 428 3.75 35.54 -37.55
C VAL A 428 4.87 36.26 -38.30
N ILE A 429 5.63 35.51 -39.11
CA ILE A 429 6.65 36.05 -40.01
C ILE A 429 6.46 35.34 -41.35
N ASP A 430 6.37 36.11 -42.45
CA ASP A 430 6.22 35.55 -43.81
C ASP A 430 5.10 34.50 -43.94
N ALA A 431 3.95 34.78 -43.30
CA ALA A 431 2.78 33.90 -43.22
C ALA A 431 2.99 32.55 -42.48
N GLN A 432 4.09 32.39 -41.73
CA GLN A 432 4.38 31.25 -40.87
C GLN A 432 4.34 31.64 -39.39
N THR A 433 3.94 30.73 -38.51
CA THR A 433 3.89 30.96 -37.07
C THR A 433 5.15 30.42 -36.41
N HIS A 434 5.99 31.33 -35.93
CA HIS A 434 7.17 31.01 -35.13
C HIS A 434 6.78 30.95 -33.66
N LEU A 435 6.96 29.78 -33.06
CA LEU A 435 6.63 29.47 -31.68
C LEU A 435 7.91 29.35 -30.86
N GLU A 436 7.89 29.91 -29.66
CA GLU A 436 9.03 29.89 -28.74
C GLU A 436 8.55 29.77 -27.29
N TRP A 437 9.14 28.84 -26.54
CA TRP A 437 8.82 28.59 -25.15
C TRP A 437 10.05 28.50 -24.24
N GLY A 438 9.86 28.62 -22.92
CA GLY A 438 10.94 28.47 -21.94
C GLY A 438 11.41 27.02 -21.78
N GLU A 439 12.67 26.84 -21.39
CA GLU A 439 13.22 25.54 -21.03
C GLU A 439 12.55 24.97 -19.77
N CYS A 440 12.46 23.64 -19.68
CA CYS A 440 12.02 22.97 -18.46
C CYS A 440 13.21 22.88 -17.49
N PRO A 441 13.09 23.37 -16.24
CA PRO A 441 14.17 23.31 -15.27
C PRO A 441 14.36 21.93 -14.63
N ASP A 442 13.43 20.99 -14.85
CA ASP A 442 13.44 19.70 -14.16
C ASP A 442 14.50 18.76 -14.75
N ALA A 443 15.21 18.08 -13.85
CA ALA A 443 16.41 17.32 -14.19
C ALA A 443 16.12 16.04 -15.01
N ASP A 444 14.90 15.55 -14.92
CA ASP A 444 14.33 14.39 -15.61
C ASP A 444 13.55 14.78 -16.88
N PHE A 445 13.57 16.05 -17.29
CA PHE A 445 13.00 16.49 -18.56
C PHE A 445 13.54 15.66 -19.73
N HIS A 446 12.63 15.24 -20.61
CA HIS A 446 12.93 14.48 -21.82
C HIS A 446 12.65 15.31 -23.08
N GLU A 447 11.41 15.74 -23.29
CA GLU A 447 11.00 16.46 -24.50
C GLU A 447 9.76 17.34 -24.29
N PHE A 448 9.50 18.23 -25.24
CA PHE A 448 8.25 18.99 -25.32
C PHE A 448 7.31 18.38 -26.36
N HIS A 449 6.01 18.35 -26.04
CA HIS A 449 4.95 18.03 -27.00
C HIS A 449 4.21 19.30 -27.37
N LEU A 450 4.27 19.68 -28.64
CA LEU A 450 3.57 20.83 -29.19
C LEU A 450 2.38 20.39 -30.02
N HIS A 451 1.21 20.95 -29.73
CA HIS A 451 -0.05 20.65 -30.41
C HIS A 451 -0.71 21.91 -30.98
N ALA A 452 -1.47 21.75 -32.06
CA ALA A 452 -2.29 22.80 -32.65
C ALA A 452 -3.78 22.47 -32.58
N GLY A 453 -4.63 23.47 -32.39
CA GLY A 453 -6.06 23.34 -32.27
C GLY A 453 -6.82 24.35 -33.12
N ILE A 454 -8.13 24.11 -33.27
CA ILE A 454 -9.05 25.02 -33.95
C ILE A 454 -9.67 26.07 -33.01
N ASP A 455 -9.58 25.85 -31.70
CA ASP A 455 -10.03 26.73 -30.62
C ASP A 455 -9.14 26.54 -29.38
N GLU A 456 -9.33 27.33 -28.31
CA GLU A 456 -8.54 27.24 -27.06
C GLU A 456 -8.82 25.98 -26.22
N PHE A 457 -9.97 25.35 -26.44
CA PHE A 457 -10.48 24.20 -25.66
C PHE A 457 -10.08 22.85 -26.26
N PHE A 458 -9.36 22.84 -27.38
CA PHE A 458 -8.91 21.61 -28.02
C PHE A 458 -8.14 20.72 -27.03
N ILE A 459 -8.35 19.41 -27.15
CA ILE A 459 -7.71 18.40 -26.29
C ILE A 459 -6.44 17.93 -27.00
N PRO A 460 -5.24 18.14 -26.41
CA PRO A 460 -3.99 17.59 -26.95
C PRO A 460 -4.04 16.07 -27.07
N GLY A 461 -3.57 15.54 -28.20
CA GLY A 461 -3.47 14.11 -28.44
C GLY A 461 -2.74 13.79 -29.76
N PRO A 462 -2.60 12.51 -30.12
CA PRO A 462 -1.82 12.12 -31.30
C PRO A 462 -2.34 12.71 -32.62
N GLY A 463 -3.64 13.02 -32.71
CA GLY A 463 -4.25 13.57 -33.93
C GLY A 463 -3.97 15.05 -34.19
N ASN A 464 -3.40 15.77 -33.23
CA ASN A 464 -3.10 17.20 -33.35
C ASN A 464 -1.71 17.58 -32.83
N LEU A 465 -0.85 16.57 -32.64
CA LEU A 465 0.55 16.73 -32.30
C LEU A 465 1.32 17.24 -33.53
N LEU A 466 1.95 18.39 -33.39
CA LEU A 466 2.83 18.97 -34.42
C LEU A 466 4.24 18.40 -34.34
N THR A 467 4.79 18.31 -33.12
CA THR A 467 6.16 17.82 -32.90
C THR A 467 6.37 17.34 -31.46
N SER A 468 7.32 16.41 -31.32
CA SER A 468 7.95 16.01 -30.06
C SER A 468 9.44 16.30 -30.18
N GLN A 469 9.96 17.21 -29.36
CA GLN A 469 11.35 17.67 -29.48
C GLN A 469 11.93 18.22 -28.17
N GLY A 470 13.25 18.15 -28.00
CA GLY A 470 13.93 18.77 -26.85
C GLY A 470 14.20 20.28 -27.02
N GLY A 471 14.04 20.83 -28.23
CA GLY A 471 14.26 22.24 -28.51
C GLY A 471 13.09 23.14 -28.10
N THR A 472 13.37 24.42 -27.87
CA THR A 472 12.41 25.42 -27.37
C THR A 472 11.73 26.26 -28.45
N GLN A 473 11.91 25.90 -29.73
CA GLN A 473 11.43 26.66 -30.86
C GLN A 473 10.85 25.75 -31.95
N TYR A 474 9.77 26.18 -32.58
CA TYR A 474 9.15 25.49 -33.72
C TYR A 474 8.58 26.50 -34.72
N VAL A 475 8.57 26.15 -36.01
CA VAL A 475 7.94 26.97 -37.05
C VAL A 475 6.82 26.16 -37.69
N ASP A 476 5.59 26.60 -37.47
CA ASP A 476 4.42 26.07 -38.14
C ASP A 476 4.17 26.83 -39.44
N ALA A 477 3.88 26.11 -40.52
CA ALA A 477 3.61 26.70 -41.83
C ALA A 477 2.26 27.44 -41.88
N SER A 478 1.42 27.30 -40.85
CA SER A 478 0.15 28.01 -40.73
C SER A 478 0.32 29.44 -40.20
N THR A 479 -0.67 30.29 -40.45
CA THR A 479 -0.67 31.72 -40.07
C THR A 479 -1.59 31.94 -38.86
N GLY A 480 -0.99 32.00 -37.66
CA GLY A 480 -1.72 32.10 -36.40
C GLY A 480 -2.52 30.83 -36.07
N GLY A 481 -2.83 30.64 -34.79
CA GLY A 481 -3.55 29.45 -34.35
C GLY A 481 -3.63 29.34 -32.83
N PHE A 482 -4.33 28.31 -32.38
CA PHE A 482 -4.32 27.90 -30.98
C PHE A 482 -3.26 26.83 -30.79
N TYR A 483 -2.29 27.08 -29.92
CA TYR A 483 -1.19 26.15 -29.67
C TYR A 483 -1.11 25.80 -28.19
N LYS A 484 -0.83 24.54 -27.90
CA LYS A 484 -0.55 24.06 -26.55
C LYS A 484 0.79 23.35 -26.52
N VAL A 485 1.65 23.70 -25.57
CA VAL A 485 2.92 23.02 -25.34
C VAL A 485 2.97 22.49 -23.91
N ALA A 486 3.45 21.27 -23.75
CA ALA A 486 3.75 20.66 -22.46
C ALA A 486 5.16 20.07 -22.46
N ALA A 487 5.79 20.03 -21.29
CA ALA A 487 7.01 19.29 -21.04
C ALA A 487 6.67 17.84 -20.64
N VAL A 488 7.52 16.90 -21.04
CA VAL A 488 7.41 15.48 -20.74
C VAL A 488 8.74 15.02 -20.15
N ASP A 489 8.72 14.27 -19.04
CA ASP A 489 9.90 13.66 -18.45
C ASP A 489 10.23 12.28 -19.06
N TRP A 490 11.33 11.67 -18.60
CA TRP A 490 11.74 10.31 -18.99
C TRP A 490 10.79 9.21 -18.50
N SER A 491 9.95 9.51 -17.51
CA SER A 491 8.95 8.60 -16.95
C SER A 491 7.62 8.66 -17.73
N GLY A 492 7.45 9.67 -18.59
CA GLY A 492 6.28 9.91 -19.43
C GLY A 492 5.22 10.79 -18.77
N ASN A 493 5.49 11.43 -17.62
CA ASN A 493 4.56 12.39 -17.05
C ASN A 493 4.56 13.67 -17.88
N ILE A 494 3.38 14.25 -18.06
CA ILE A 494 3.17 15.44 -18.90
C ILE A 494 2.79 16.60 -17.99
N SER A 495 3.46 17.74 -18.15
CA SER A 495 3.15 18.98 -17.44
C SER A 495 1.73 19.48 -17.73
N SER A 496 1.32 20.54 -17.02
CA SER A 496 0.22 21.37 -17.52
C SER A 496 0.59 21.96 -18.89
N TYR A 497 -0.42 22.24 -19.73
CA TYR A 497 -0.21 22.81 -21.05
C TYR A 497 -0.23 24.34 -21.01
N ALA A 498 0.88 24.96 -21.44
CA ALA A 498 0.90 26.38 -21.74
C ALA A 498 0.16 26.64 -23.06
N LEU A 499 -0.70 27.67 -23.10
CA LEU A 499 -1.54 28.03 -24.24
C LEU A 499 -1.06 29.33 -24.88
N VAL A 500 -1.04 29.37 -26.21
CA VAL A 500 -1.00 30.60 -27.00
C VAL A 500 -2.22 30.67 -27.90
N THR A 501 -2.84 31.85 -27.97
CA THR A 501 -4.02 32.14 -28.79
C THR A 501 -3.69 33.04 -30.00
N PRO A 502 -4.53 33.08 -31.05
CA PRO A 502 -4.31 33.94 -32.20
C PRO A 502 -4.16 35.43 -31.86
N GLY A 503 -4.83 35.90 -30.79
CA GLY A 503 -4.76 37.29 -30.33
C GLY A 503 -3.40 37.68 -29.74
N GLU A 504 -2.54 36.70 -29.44
CA GLU A 504 -1.18 36.87 -28.94
C GLU A 504 -0.13 36.69 -30.05
N THR A 505 -0.57 36.43 -31.30
CA THR A 505 0.32 36.26 -32.46
C THR A 505 0.55 37.61 -33.12
N VAL A 506 1.75 38.17 -32.97
CA VAL A 506 2.07 39.50 -33.51
C VAL A 506 2.44 39.39 -35.01
N ASP A 507 1.78 40.16 -35.86
CA ASP A 507 2.06 40.29 -37.31
C ASP A 507 3.05 41.45 -37.55
N VAL A 508 3.98 41.30 -38.50
CA VAL A 508 5.00 42.31 -38.81
C VAL A 508 4.65 43.02 -40.11
N ASP A 509 4.11 44.23 -39.99
CA ASP A 509 4.37 45.27 -40.99
C ASP A 509 5.45 46.22 -40.45
N THR A 510 6.34 46.62 -41.35
CA THR A 510 7.70 47.11 -41.06
C THR A 510 7.78 48.38 -40.20
N SER A 511 8.03 48.21 -38.90
CA SER A 511 8.77 49.12 -38.00
C SER A 511 9.05 48.36 -36.70
N PRO A 512 10.19 48.57 -35.99
CA PRO A 512 10.38 47.93 -34.69
C PRO A 512 9.28 48.46 -33.75
N VAL A 513 8.22 47.67 -33.56
CA VAL A 513 7.19 47.94 -32.55
C VAL A 513 7.87 47.76 -31.21
N ARG A 514 8.33 48.88 -30.64
CA ARG A 514 8.88 48.88 -29.30
C ARG A 514 7.72 48.71 -28.35
N PRO A 515 7.70 47.65 -27.52
CA PRO A 515 6.54 47.37 -26.68
C PRO A 515 6.39 48.48 -25.63
N PHE A 516 5.14 48.87 -25.34
CA PHE A 516 4.84 49.76 -24.22
C PHE A 516 4.86 48.97 -22.92
N LEU A 517 6.04 48.88 -22.31
CA LEU A 517 6.28 48.10 -21.09
C LEU A 517 6.47 49.00 -19.89
N LEU A 518 6.09 48.48 -18.72
CA LEU A 518 6.34 49.12 -17.43
C LEU A 518 6.62 48.03 -16.39
N SER A 519 7.69 48.20 -15.63
CA SER A 519 8.03 47.43 -14.45
C SER A 519 8.56 48.39 -13.39
N ALA A 520 8.24 48.12 -12.14
CA ALA A 520 8.76 48.85 -10.99
C ALA A 520 9.29 47.86 -9.97
N THR A 521 10.42 48.17 -9.34
CA THR A 521 10.91 47.36 -8.21
C THR A 521 9.87 47.28 -7.11
N SER A 522 9.69 46.09 -6.55
CA SER A 522 8.79 45.83 -5.43
C SER A 522 9.27 44.59 -4.65
N PRO A 523 9.30 44.62 -3.30
CA PRO A 523 9.09 45.78 -2.42
C PRO A 523 10.28 46.77 -2.44
N VAL A 524 10.05 48.04 -2.05
CA VAL A 524 11.05 49.13 -2.05
C VAL A 524 11.12 49.86 -0.70
N ARG A 525 12.32 50.33 -0.33
CA ARG A 525 12.59 51.10 0.90
C ARG A 525 12.80 52.59 0.69
N ASN A 526 13.76 52.95 -0.16
CA ASN A 526 14.21 54.36 -0.31
C ASN A 526 14.11 54.88 -1.74
N ARG A 527 14.00 53.99 -2.73
CA ARG A 527 14.07 54.33 -4.14
C ARG A 527 13.28 53.32 -4.96
N ILE A 528 12.39 53.79 -5.82
CA ILE A 528 11.72 52.96 -6.83
C ILE A 528 12.55 53.06 -8.10
N THR A 529 13.01 51.91 -8.61
CA THR A 529 13.56 51.82 -9.96
C THR A 529 12.44 51.41 -10.90
N ILE A 530 12.16 52.26 -11.88
CA ILE A 530 11.12 52.09 -12.89
C ILE A 530 11.81 51.79 -14.20
N ARG A 531 11.55 50.61 -14.77
CA ARG A 531 12.00 50.23 -16.11
C ARG A 531 10.81 50.26 -17.04
N PHE A 532 10.92 50.94 -18.17
CA PHE A 532 9.84 51.03 -19.14
C PHE A 532 10.38 51.07 -20.56
N SER A 533 9.53 50.80 -21.53
CA SER A 533 9.84 50.95 -22.95
C SER A 533 8.75 51.78 -23.62
N LEU A 534 9.16 52.73 -24.47
CA LEU A 534 8.26 53.60 -25.23
C LEU A 534 8.24 53.19 -26.72
N PRO A 535 7.04 53.04 -27.33
CA PRO A 535 6.84 52.81 -28.76
C PRO A 535 7.51 53.82 -29.67
N ASP A 536 7.40 55.12 -29.34
CA ASP A 536 7.89 56.24 -30.14
C ASP A 536 8.52 57.34 -29.26
N ASP A 537 8.99 58.42 -29.89
CA ASP A 537 9.60 59.60 -29.26
C ASP A 537 8.58 60.66 -28.83
N GLY A 538 7.29 60.33 -28.78
CA GLY A 538 6.23 61.18 -28.26
C GLY A 538 6.36 61.45 -26.75
N PRO A 539 5.77 62.52 -26.22
CA PRO A 539 5.84 62.85 -24.79
C PRO A 539 5.16 61.77 -23.93
N ALA A 540 5.86 61.31 -22.89
CA ALA A 540 5.33 60.34 -21.94
C ALA A 540 5.29 60.91 -20.52
N ARG A 541 4.44 60.34 -19.66
CA ARG A 541 4.28 60.75 -18.27
C ARG A 541 4.28 59.54 -17.35
N CYS A 542 5.09 59.60 -16.30
CA CYS A 542 5.14 58.58 -15.26
C CYS A 542 4.61 59.16 -13.95
N GLU A 543 3.67 58.48 -13.31
CA GLU A 543 3.05 58.87 -12.05
C GLU A 543 3.14 57.75 -11.03
N VAL A 544 3.30 58.12 -9.75
CA VAL A 544 3.12 57.20 -8.63
C VAL A 544 1.94 57.71 -7.80
N PHE A 545 0.94 56.86 -7.58
CA PHE A 545 -0.27 57.20 -6.85
C PHE A 545 -0.63 56.12 -5.84
N ASP A 546 -1.32 56.52 -4.77
CA ASP A 546 -1.79 55.59 -3.73
C ASP A 546 -3.11 54.91 -4.12
N ILE A 547 -3.60 54.00 -3.27
CA ILE A 547 -4.85 53.27 -3.48
C ILE A 547 -6.10 54.17 -3.58
N THR A 548 -6.01 55.43 -3.13
CA THR A 548 -7.11 56.41 -3.20
C THR A 548 -7.11 57.21 -4.50
N GLY A 549 -6.10 57.01 -5.35
CA GLY A 549 -5.92 57.76 -6.60
C GLY A 549 -5.15 59.07 -6.43
N ARG A 550 -4.68 59.40 -5.22
CA ARG A 550 -3.87 60.60 -4.99
C ARG A 550 -2.48 60.40 -5.60
N VAL A 551 -2.13 61.25 -6.56
CA VAL A 551 -0.79 61.27 -7.19
C VAL A 551 0.22 61.83 -6.20
N ALA A 552 1.16 61.00 -5.78
CA ALA A 552 2.21 61.34 -4.83
C ALA A 552 3.45 61.93 -5.51
N THR A 553 3.75 61.47 -6.74
CA THR A 553 4.75 62.13 -7.61
C THR A 553 4.40 61.93 -9.08
N SER A 554 4.83 62.86 -9.92
CA SER A 554 4.62 62.87 -11.37
C SER A 554 5.88 63.38 -12.04
N SER A 555 6.33 62.68 -13.08
CA SER A 555 7.51 63.05 -13.88
C SER A 555 7.14 63.03 -15.36
N SER A 556 7.38 64.13 -16.05
CA SER A 556 7.28 64.20 -17.51
C SER A 556 8.56 63.68 -18.14
N ILE A 557 8.42 62.79 -19.13
CA ILE A 557 9.51 62.23 -19.92
C ILE A 557 9.49 62.99 -21.25
N ALA A 558 10.54 63.78 -21.49
CA ALA A 558 10.65 64.59 -22.69
C ALA A 558 10.92 63.71 -23.93
N GLY A 559 10.28 64.03 -25.06
CA GLY A 559 10.34 63.21 -26.28
C GLY A 559 11.74 62.94 -26.84
N HIS A 560 12.71 63.83 -26.58
CA HIS A 560 14.10 63.65 -27.01
C HIS A 560 14.90 62.59 -26.22
N LEU A 561 14.32 61.97 -25.19
CA LEU A 561 14.91 60.81 -24.50
C LEU A 561 14.81 59.51 -25.33
N GLY A 562 14.06 59.53 -26.45
CA GLY A 562 14.05 58.52 -27.50
C GLY A 562 13.17 57.29 -27.21
N ALA A 563 12.62 56.70 -28.27
CA ALA A 563 11.89 55.43 -28.23
C ALA A 563 12.78 54.27 -27.75
N GLY A 564 12.23 53.35 -26.95
CA GLY A 564 12.93 52.17 -26.44
C GLY A 564 13.05 52.10 -24.92
N THR A 565 13.86 51.16 -24.43
CA THR A 565 13.95 50.84 -23.00
C THR A 565 14.71 51.92 -22.23
N GLN A 566 14.08 52.44 -21.19
CA GLN A 566 14.62 53.44 -20.28
C GLN A 566 14.51 52.98 -18.83
N THR A 567 15.38 53.52 -17.98
CA THR A 567 15.32 53.33 -16.53
C THR A 567 15.27 54.69 -15.85
N MET A 568 14.25 54.90 -15.03
CA MET A 568 14.09 56.07 -14.17
C MET A 568 14.17 55.65 -12.71
N GLN A 569 14.74 56.51 -11.88
CA GLN A 569 14.75 56.32 -10.43
C GLN A 569 13.99 57.45 -9.75
N ILE A 570 13.07 57.08 -8.85
CA ILE A 570 12.32 58.03 -8.02
C ILE A 570 12.78 57.84 -6.58
N ASP A 571 13.33 58.91 -5.99
CA ASP A 571 13.64 58.95 -4.56
C ASP A 571 12.33 59.07 -3.76
N THR A 572 12.06 58.08 -2.93
CA THR A 572 10.83 57.99 -2.13
C THR A 572 11.06 58.35 -0.66
N SER A 573 12.30 58.68 -0.27
CA SER A 573 12.71 58.91 1.12
C SER A 573 11.94 60.03 1.81
N ARG A 574 11.52 61.07 1.09
CA ARG A 574 10.81 62.23 1.65
C ARG A 574 9.31 62.30 1.34
N ASN A 575 8.81 61.50 0.40
CA ASN A 575 7.50 61.75 -0.22
C ASN A 575 6.48 60.59 -0.11
N LEU A 576 6.89 59.36 0.22
CA LEU A 576 5.99 58.20 0.33
C LEU A 576 6.07 57.53 1.72
N ALA A 577 4.92 57.23 2.33
CA ALA A 577 4.80 56.41 3.54
C ALA A 577 4.76 54.90 3.19
N SER A 578 4.94 54.00 4.17
CA SER A 578 4.74 52.56 3.95
C SER A 578 3.31 52.29 3.47
N GLY A 579 3.16 51.46 2.44
CA GLY A 579 1.85 51.20 1.83
C GLY A 579 1.95 50.67 0.40
N VAL A 580 0.79 50.40 -0.21
CA VAL A 580 0.68 49.97 -1.60
C VAL A 580 0.56 51.20 -2.50
N TYR A 581 1.43 51.29 -3.50
CA TYR A 581 1.40 52.32 -4.53
C TYR A 581 1.27 51.68 -5.91
N PHE A 582 0.77 52.46 -6.85
CA PHE A 582 0.70 52.11 -8.25
C PHE A 582 1.55 53.08 -9.06
N VAL A 583 2.34 52.54 -9.97
CA VAL A 583 3.11 53.31 -10.94
C VAL A 583 2.35 53.25 -12.26
N ARG A 584 1.97 54.40 -12.81
CA ARG A 584 1.31 54.54 -14.11
C ARG A 584 2.25 55.20 -15.11
N LEU A 585 2.39 54.60 -16.29
CA LEU A 585 3.05 55.20 -17.45
C LEU A 585 2.00 55.48 -18.52
N THR A 586 2.03 56.67 -19.10
CA THR A 586 1.12 57.11 -20.18
C THR A 586 1.91 57.72 -21.34
N GLN A 587 1.61 57.34 -22.59
CA GLN A 587 2.13 57.97 -23.82
C GLN A 587 1.05 57.90 -24.91
N GLY A 588 0.51 59.05 -25.32
CA GLY A 588 -0.66 59.10 -26.21
C GLY A 588 -1.87 58.38 -25.59
N GLU A 589 -2.42 57.39 -26.29
CA GLU A 589 -3.50 56.53 -25.80
C GLU A 589 -3.02 55.35 -24.93
N ASN A 590 -1.71 55.05 -24.94
CA ASN A 590 -1.16 53.92 -24.21
C ASN A 590 -1.04 54.22 -22.71
N THR A 591 -1.59 53.34 -21.87
CA THR A 591 -1.49 53.42 -20.40
C THR A 591 -1.17 52.05 -19.80
N LYS A 592 -0.16 51.98 -18.91
CA LYS A 592 0.19 50.77 -18.14
C LYS A 592 0.31 51.12 -16.67
N VAL A 593 -0.12 50.21 -15.80
CA VAL A 593 -0.08 50.38 -14.35
C VAL A 593 0.54 49.14 -13.71
N VAL A 594 1.50 49.33 -12.80
CA VAL A 594 2.09 48.23 -12.01
C VAL A 594 2.05 48.57 -10.52
N ARG A 595 1.85 47.54 -9.70
CA ARG A 595 1.85 47.66 -8.23
C ARG A 595 3.28 47.67 -7.69
N SER A 596 3.57 48.55 -6.75
CA SER A 596 4.81 48.55 -5.96
C SER A 596 4.48 48.71 -4.47
N VAL A 597 5.13 47.91 -3.63
CA VAL A 597 4.94 47.95 -2.17
C VAL A 597 6.08 48.74 -1.52
N MET A 598 5.73 49.82 -0.83
CA MET A 598 6.68 50.62 -0.05
C MET A 598 6.72 50.11 1.39
N VAL A 599 7.92 49.75 1.85
CA VAL A 599 8.18 49.27 3.21
C VAL A 599 9.30 50.15 3.77
N ARG A 600 9.01 50.98 4.78
CA ARG A 600 10.08 51.67 5.53
C ARG A 600 10.73 50.73 6.54
#